data_AF-A0A4Q3L6T0-F1
#
_entry.id   AF-A0A4Q3L6T0-F1
#
_cell.length_a   1.000
_cell.length_b   1.000
_cell.length_c   1.000
_cell.angle_alpha   90.00
_cell.angle_beta   90.00
_cell.angle_gamma   90.00
#
_symmetry.space_group_name_H-M   'P 1'
#
loop_
_entity.id
_entity.type
_entity.pdbx_description
1 polymer ?
#
loop_
_entity_poly.entity_id
_entity_poly.type
_entity_poly.pdbx_seq_one_letter_code
_entity_poly.pdbx_strand_id
1 'polypeptide(L)'
;ELEGDLAALQEFAPKQRVLRARMAEKEELEARISYLRLQMQRKKTPHGPPHRLSEAALQGRIAKVRAQAVALDDEIRPLAEAAARLPNPEWGSLMRAGNDKSHLARQVERYADIYMSRVSNFLWQTPYSYMRALRGTLPHDILDTADR
;
A
#
# COMPACT_ATOMS: atom_id res chain seq x y z
N GLU A 1 -0.16 -6.63 -23.86
CA GLU A 1 0.38 -6.64 -22.48
C GLU A 1 0.26 -5.27 -21.79
N LEU A 2 1.17 -4.31 -21.97
CA LEU A 2 1.18 -3.06 -21.17
C LEU A 2 -0.12 -2.23 -21.22
N GLU A 3 -0.76 -2.11 -22.40
CA GLU A 3 -2.02 -1.35 -22.53
C GLU A 3 -3.18 -2.02 -21.77
N GLY A 4 -3.21 -3.36 -21.73
CA GLY A 4 -4.20 -4.12 -20.99
C GLY A 4 -4.00 -3.99 -19.47
N ASP A 5 -2.77 -4.11 -18.99
CA ASP A 5 -2.41 -3.82 -17.60
C ASP A 5 -2.86 -2.40 -17.20
N LEU A 6 -2.57 -1.40 -18.02
CA LEU A 6 -2.92 -0.01 -17.74
C LEU A 6 -4.44 0.21 -17.71
N ALA A 7 -5.18 -0.34 -18.67
CA ALA A 7 -6.64 -0.23 -18.72
C ALA A 7 -7.29 -0.86 -17.48
N ALA A 8 -6.85 -2.05 -17.08
CA ALA A 8 -7.35 -2.73 -15.88
C ALA A 8 -7.04 -1.94 -14.60
N LEU A 9 -5.84 -1.37 -14.48
CA LEU A 9 -5.46 -0.52 -13.35
C LEU A 9 -6.28 0.78 -13.28
N GLN A 10 -6.56 1.40 -14.44
CA GLN A 10 -7.39 2.60 -14.53
C GLN A 10 -8.84 2.32 -14.13
N GLU A 11 -9.42 1.22 -14.61
CA GLU A 11 -10.77 0.79 -14.26
C GLU A 11 -10.88 0.49 -12.76
N PHE A 12 -9.86 -0.14 -12.17
CA PHE A 12 -9.83 -0.47 -10.75
C PHE A 12 -9.46 0.72 -9.85
N ALA A 13 -8.98 1.84 -10.39
CA ALA A 13 -8.47 2.97 -9.62
C ALA A 13 -9.43 3.50 -8.52
N PRO A 14 -10.77 3.58 -8.71
CA PRO A 14 -11.68 3.95 -7.63
C PRO A 14 -11.67 2.96 -6.46
N LYS A 15 -11.66 1.66 -6.74
CA LYS A 15 -11.58 0.61 -5.71
C LYS A 15 -10.21 0.60 -5.04
N GLN A 16 -9.14 0.86 -5.80
CA GLN A 16 -7.80 0.99 -5.26
C GLN A 16 -7.68 2.14 -4.24
N ARG A 17 -8.35 3.27 -4.48
CA ARG A 17 -8.40 4.39 -3.52
C ARG A 17 -9.09 3.99 -2.21
N VAL A 18 -10.22 3.28 -2.31
CA VAL A 18 -10.93 2.76 -1.12
C VAL A 18 -10.06 1.77 -0.36
N LEU A 19 -9.42 0.82 -1.06
CA LEU A 19 -8.51 -0.14 -0.46
C LEU A 19 -7.36 0.55 0.30
N ARG A 20 -6.70 1.53 -0.32
CA ARG A 20 -5.63 2.30 0.33
C ARG A 20 -6.12 3.03 1.57
N ALA A 21 -7.28 3.68 1.51
CA ALA A 21 -7.84 4.39 2.65
C ALA A 21 -8.16 3.43 3.82
N ARG A 22 -8.76 2.27 3.55
CA ARG A 22 -9.07 1.26 4.56
C ARG A 22 -7.82 0.62 5.17
N MET A 23 -6.80 0.35 4.35
CA MET A 23 -5.51 -0.12 4.86
C MET A 23 -4.84 0.90 5.78
N ALA A 24 -4.87 2.19 5.44
CA ALA A 24 -4.34 3.24 6.31
C ALA A 24 -5.10 3.33 7.64
N GLU A 25 -6.44 3.26 7.60
CA GLU A 25 -7.27 3.22 8.82
C GLU A 25 -6.92 2.00 9.69
N LYS A 26 -6.72 0.84 9.06
CA LYS A 26 -6.30 -0.38 9.77
C LYS A 26 -4.93 -0.20 10.43
N GLU A 27 -3.96 0.37 9.72
CA GLU A 27 -2.62 0.65 10.25
C GLU A 27 -2.67 1.55 11.49
N GLU A 28 -3.51 2.58 11.49
CA GLU A 28 -3.74 3.45 12.65
C GLU A 28 -4.31 2.67 13.85
N LEU A 29 -5.26 1.77 13.63
CA LEU A 29 -5.82 0.92 14.69
C LEU A 29 -4.78 -0.06 15.25
N GLU A 30 -3.95 -0.66 14.40
CA GLU A 30 -2.88 -1.56 14.80
C GLU A 30 -1.79 -0.85 15.62
N ALA A 31 -1.40 0.36 15.20
CA ALA A 31 -0.51 1.23 15.96
C ALA A 31 -1.10 1.57 17.33
N ARG A 32 -2.41 1.88 17.37
CA ARG A 32 -3.13 2.15 18.63
C ARG A 32 -3.17 0.94 19.55
N ILE A 33 -3.39 -0.27 19.02
CA ILE A 33 -3.32 -1.52 19.80
C ILE A 33 -1.93 -1.69 20.40
N SER A 34 -0.88 -1.47 19.61
CA SER A 34 0.51 -1.58 20.05
C SER A 34 0.82 -0.60 21.20
N TYR A 35 0.34 0.64 21.08
CA TYR A 35 0.47 1.63 22.15
C TYR A 35 -0.28 1.25 23.43
N LEU A 36 -1.53 0.77 23.31
CA LEU A 36 -2.31 0.32 24.46
C LEU A 36 -1.68 -0.89 25.16
N ARG A 37 -1.08 -1.82 24.40
CA ARG A 37 -0.33 -2.95 24.95
C ARG A 37 0.90 -2.48 25.75
N LEU A 38 1.63 -1.51 25.22
CA LEU A 38 2.76 -0.90 25.94
C LEU A 38 2.31 -0.24 27.25
N GLN A 39 1.20 0.50 27.25
CA GLN A 39 0.64 1.09 28.47
C GLN A 39 0.27 0.03 29.51
N MET A 40 -0.35 -1.06 29.08
CA MET A 40 -0.71 -2.18 29.95
C MET A 40 0.54 -2.85 30.53
N GLN A 41 1.57 -3.08 29.70
CA GLN A 41 2.84 -3.65 30.15
C GLN A 41 3.51 -2.75 31.20
N ARG A 42 3.62 -1.45 30.94
CA ARG A 42 4.20 -0.48 31.89
C ARG A 42 3.47 -0.47 33.23
N LYS A 43 2.15 -0.63 33.24
CA LYS A 43 1.36 -0.70 34.47
C LYS A 43 1.62 -1.99 35.27
N LYS A 44 1.89 -3.11 34.60
CA LYS A 44 2.21 -4.40 35.24
C LYS A 44 3.61 -4.45 35.82
N THR A 45 4.54 -3.66 35.27
CA THR A 45 5.91 -3.61 35.77
C THR A 45 5.97 -2.99 37.17
N PRO A 46 6.60 -3.66 38.15
CA PRO A 46 6.89 -3.06 39.45
C PRO A 46 7.72 -1.78 39.24
N HIS A 47 7.28 -0.64 39.79
CA HIS A 47 7.86 0.71 39.58
C HIS A 47 7.59 1.37 38.21
N GLY A 48 6.60 0.88 37.46
CA GLY A 48 6.14 1.54 36.24
C GLY A 48 5.50 2.92 36.49
N PRO A 49 5.48 3.81 35.48
CA PRO A 49 4.83 5.11 35.61
C PRO A 49 3.33 4.94 35.88
N PRO A 50 2.72 5.78 36.74
CA PRO A 50 1.31 5.68 37.06
C PRO A 50 0.46 5.88 35.80
N HIS A 51 -0.48 4.97 35.57
CA HIS A 51 -1.41 5.04 34.45
C HIS A 51 -2.84 5.23 34.95
N ARG A 52 -3.54 6.24 34.41
CA ARG A 52 -4.89 6.66 34.86
C ARG A 52 -5.95 5.57 34.71
N LEU A 53 -5.83 4.70 33.71
CA LEU A 53 -6.79 3.60 33.48
C LEU A 53 -6.40 2.34 34.25
N SER A 54 -7.41 1.60 34.71
CA SER A 54 -7.23 0.25 35.27
C SER A 54 -6.77 -0.74 34.20
N GLU A 55 -6.23 -1.88 34.62
CA GLU A 55 -5.86 -2.96 33.70
C GLU A 55 -7.07 -3.46 32.91
N ALA A 56 -8.19 -3.69 33.59
CA ALA A 56 -9.44 -4.10 32.95
C ALA A 56 -9.92 -3.07 31.91
N ALA A 57 -9.79 -1.76 32.19
CA ALA A 57 -10.14 -0.72 31.23
C ALA A 57 -9.21 -0.69 30.00
N LEU A 58 -7.91 -0.94 30.19
CA LEU A 58 -6.96 -1.07 29.07
C LEU A 58 -7.27 -2.30 28.22
N GLN A 59 -7.53 -3.44 28.85
CA GLN A 59 -7.90 -4.68 28.16
C GLN A 59 -9.21 -4.52 27.38
N GLY A 60 -10.22 -3.88 27.97
CA GLY A 60 -11.47 -3.55 27.28
C GLY A 60 -11.27 -2.63 26.07
N ARG A 61 -10.38 -1.63 26.18
CA ARG A 61 -10.01 -0.78 25.03
C ARG A 61 -9.30 -1.56 23.94
N ILE A 62 -8.34 -2.42 24.28
CA ILE A 62 -7.64 -3.28 23.32
C ILE A 62 -8.64 -4.17 22.59
N ALA A 63 -9.56 -4.82 23.32
CA ALA A 63 -10.60 -5.67 22.74
C ALA A 63 -11.49 -4.88 21.75
N LYS A 64 -11.91 -3.67 22.13
CA LYS A 64 -12.70 -2.79 21.25
C LYS A 64 -11.96 -2.43 19.97
N VAL A 65 -10.72 -1.94 20.07
CA VAL A 65 -9.93 -1.53 18.89
C VAL A 65 -9.61 -2.74 18.00
N ARG A 66 -9.33 -3.91 18.59
CA ARG A 66 -9.15 -5.16 17.85
C ARG A 66 -10.42 -5.55 17.08
N ALA A 67 -11.59 -5.44 17.68
CA ALA A 67 -12.84 -5.74 16.99
C ALA A 67 -13.06 -4.82 15.77
N GLN A 68 -12.69 -3.54 15.87
CA GLN A 68 -12.73 -2.59 14.74
C GLN A 68 -11.74 -2.99 13.64
N ALA A 69 -10.50 -3.37 13.99
CA ALA A 69 -9.51 -3.82 13.02
C ALA A 69 -9.95 -5.10 12.28
N VAL A 70 -10.60 -6.04 12.99
CA VAL A 70 -11.17 -7.26 12.38
C VAL A 70 -12.30 -6.91 11.42
N ALA A 71 -13.18 -5.99 11.78
CA ALA A 71 -14.25 -5.54 10.89
C ALA A 71 -13.69 -4.89 9.60
N LEU A 72 -12.61 -4.10 9.71
CA LEU A 72 -11.92 -3.56 8.53
C LEU A 72 -11.28 -4.65 7.67
N ASP A 73 -10.76 -5.72 8.25
CA ASP A 73 -10.21 -6.84 7.48
C ASP A 73 -11.26 -7.52 6.59
N ASP A 74 -12.51 -7.58 7.04
CA ASP A 74 -13.62 -8.11 6.24
C ASP A 74 -13.94 -7.21 5.04
N GLU A 75 -13.73 -5.89 5.15
CA GLU A 75 -13.86 -4.94 4.03
C GLU A 75 -12.64 -4.96 3.10
N ILE A 76 -11.43 -5.08 3.65
CA ILE A 76 -10.16 -5.01 2.90
C ILE A 76 -9.96 -6.25 2.05
N ARG A 77 -10.24 -7.44 2.60
CA ARG A 77 -9.97 -8.73 1.97
C ARG A 77 -10.52 -8.84 0.53
N PRO A 78 -11.82 -8.64 0.27
CA PRO A 78 -12.35 -8.76 -1.09
C PRO A 78 -11.74 -7.73 -2.06
N LEU A 79 -11.40 -6.53 -1.58
CA LEU A 79 -10.75 -5.50 -2.40
C LEU A 79 -9.30 -5.88 -2.74
N ALA A 80 -8.57 -6.41 -1.76
CA ALA A 80 -7.19 -6.85 -1.96
C ALA A 80 -7.11 -8.06 -2.90
N GLU A 81 -8.02 -9.03 -2.74
CA GLU A 81 -8.13 -10.18 -3.65
C GLU A 81 -8.47 -9.75 -5.08
N ALA A 82 -9.42 -8.82 -5.24
CA ALA A 82 -9.75 -8.27 -6.55
C ALA A 82 -8.56 -7.54 -7.17
N ALA A 83 -7.80 -6.76 -6.39
CA ALA A 83 -6.61 -6.05 -6.86
C ALA A 83 -5.51 -7.01 -7.32
N ALA A 84 -5.28 -8.11 -6.58
CA ALA A 84 -4.24 -9.08 -6.87
C ALA A 84 -4.50 -9.88 -8.15
N ARG A 85 -5.77 -10.03 -8.55
CA ARG A 85 -6.21 -10.75 -9.75
C ARG A 85 -6.21 -9.90 -11.02
N LEU A 86 -5.71 -8.67 -10.96
CA LEU A 86 -5.64 -7.78 -12.12
C LEU A 86 -4.25 -7.75 -12.76
N PRO A 87 -4.18 -7.71 -14.11
CA PRO A 87 -5.27 -7.96 -15.05
C PRO A 87 -5.56 -9.45 -15.25
N ASN A 88 -4.67 -10.33 -14.77
CA ASN A 88 -4.79 -11.77 -14.93
C ASN A 88 -5.17 -12.44 -13.59
N PRO A 89 -6.19 -13.30 -13.54
CA PRO A 89 -6.66 -13.90 -12.28
C PRO A 89 -5.67 -14.85 -11.63
N GLU A 90 -4.79 -15.49 -12.41
CA GLU A 90 -3.81 -16.46 -11.91
C GLU A 90 -2.47 -15.81 -11.58
N TRP A 91 -2.06 -14.82 -12.38
CA TRP A 91 -0.70 -14.26 -12.32
C TRP A 91 -0.63 -12.80 -11.86
N GLY A 92 -1.76 -12.08 -11.81
CA GLY A 92 -1.79 -10.65 -11.56
C GLY A 92 -1.08 -9.84 -12.66
N SER A 93 -0.51 -8.69 -12.28
CA SER A 93 0.21 -7.80 -13.20
C SER A 93 1.60 -8.30 -13.51
N LEU A 94 1.98 -8.20 -14.78
CA LEU A 94 3.33 -8.52 -15.23
C LEU A 94 4.41 -7.64 -14.57
N MET A 95 4.04 -6.43 -14.13
CA MET A 95 4.97 -5.46 -13.56
C MET A 95 5.06 -5.55 -12.02
N ARG A 96 4.22 -6.35 -11.37
CA ARG A 96 4.15 -6.48 -9.91
C ARG A 96 4.24 -7.92 -9.44
N ALA A 97 4.90 -8.14 -8.31
CA ALA A 97 4.91 -9.39 -7.58
C ALA A 97 4.50 -9.09 -6.13
N GLY A 98 3.20 -9.14 -5.86
CA GLY A 98 2.64 -8.59 -4.63
C GLY A 98 2.90 -7.08 -4.54
N ASN A 99 3.49 -6.64 -3.42
CA ASN A 99 3.81 -5.22 -3.20
C ASN A 99 5.10 -4.76 -3.90
N ASP A 100 5.89 -5.66 -4.47
CA ASP A 100 7.18 -5.34 -5.09
C ASP A 100 7.12 -5.36 -6.63
N LYS A 101 8.18 -4.89 -7.29
CA LYS A 101 8.40 -5.06 -8.72
C LYS A 101 8.56 -6.55 -9.05
N SER A 102 8.00 -7.00 -10.16
CA SER A 102 8.26 -8.35 -10.67
C SER A 102 9.71 -8.49 -11.16
N HIS A 103 10.15 -9.72 -11.45
CA HIS A 103 11.43 -9.94 -12.11
C HIS A 103 11.49 -9.27 -13.49
N LEU A 104 10.39 -9.37 -14.26
CA LEU A 104 10.28 -8.72 -15.57
C LEU A 104 10.37 -7.20 -15.44
N ALA A 105 9.70 -6.58 -14.47
CA ALA A 105 9.79 -5.14 -14.25
C ALA A 105 11.23 -4.70 -13.97
N ARG A 106 11.99 -5.49 -13.20
CA ARG A 106 13.42 -5.23 -12.96
C ARG A 106 14.27 -5.39 -14.22
N GLN A 107 13.94 -6.34 -15.11
CA GLN A 107 14.62 -6.48 -16.40
C GLN A 107 14.33 -5.27 -17.29
N VAL A 108 13.07 -4.85 -17.40
CA VAL A 108 12.69 -3.66 -18.17
C VAL A 108 13.43 -2.43 -17.65
N GLU A 109 13.41 -2.19 -16.33
CA GLU A 109 14.10 -1.05 -15.71
C GLU A 109 15.63 -1.08 -15.94
N ARG A 110 16.23 -2.28 -16.00
CA ARG A 110 17.68 -2.43 -16.22
C ARG A 110 18.08 -2.21 -17.67
N TYR A 111 17.26 -2.68 -18.62
CA TYR A 111 17.67 -2.81 -20.02
C TYR A 111 17.00 -1.79 -20.95
N ALA A 112 15.96 -1.10 -20.51
CA ALA A 112 15.26 -0.10 -21.30
C ALA A 112 15.36 1.28 -20.63
N ASP A 113 16.06 2.22 -21.27
CA ASP A 113 16.09 3.62 -20.83
C ASP A 113 14.68 4.23 -20.85
N ILE A 114 13.86 3.81 -21.81
CA ILE A 114 12.45 4.15 -21.95
C ILE A 114 11.67 2.92 -22.45
N TYR A 115 10.41 2.79 -22.03
CA TYR A 115 9.52 1.74 -22.51
C TYR A 115 8.11 2.27 -22.78
N MET A 116 7.43 1.65 -23.73
CA MET A 116 6.08 1.98 -24.17
C MET A 116 5.43 0.74 -24.78
N SER A 117 4.10 0.76 -24.97
CA SER A 117 3.37 -0.38 -25.54
C SER A 117 3.72 -0.67 -27.00
N ARG A 118 4.06 0.36 -27.78
CA ARG A 118 4.34 0.28 -29.22
C ARG A 118 5.18 1.46 -29.69
N VAL A 119 5.98 1.24 -30.74
CA VAL A 119 6.86 2.27 -31.33
C VAL A 119 6.07 3.46 -31.86
N SER A 120 4.85 3.27 -32.38
CA SER A 120 4.03 4.37 -32.88
C SER A 120 3.65 5.39 -31.80
N ASN A 121 3.83 5.07 -30.51
CA ASN A 121 3.62 6.06 -29.45
C ASN A 121 4.66 7.21 -29.53
N PHE A 122 5.81 7.04 -30.20
CA PHE A 122 6.74 8.12 -30.47
C PHE A 122 6.16 9.20 -31.40
N LEU A 123 5.13 8.90 -32.19
CA LEU A 123 4.47 9.89 -33.06
C LEU A 123 3.75 10.98 -32.27
N TRP A 124 3.47 10.74 -30.98
CA TRP A 124 2.91 11.74 -30.07
C TRP A 124 3.98 12.61 -29.38
N GLN A 125 5.24 12.37 -29.69
CA GLN A 125 6.39 13.12 -29.17
C GLN A 125 7.06 13.89 -30.30
N THR A 126 7.68 15.02 -29.96
CA THR A 126 8.53 15.72 -30.93
C THR A 126 9.86 14.97 -31.09
N PRO A 127 10.46 14.92 -32.29
CA PRO A 127 11.81 14.38 -32.49
C PRO A 127 12.89 15.06 -31.63
N TYR A 128 12.59 16.24 -31.07
CA TYR A 128 13.47 16.98 -30.16
C TYR A 128 13.16 16.74 -28.67
N SER A 129 12.32 15.76 -28.34
CA SER A 129 11.91 15.48 -26.96
C SER A 129 13.09 15.03 -26.10
N TYR A 130 13.28 15.70 -24.96
CA TYR A 130 14.22 15.28 -23.92
C TYR A 130 13.46 14.56 -22.80
N MET A 131 13.53 13.23 -22.80
CA MET A 131 12.81 12.39 -21.83
C MET A 131 13.60 12.31 -20.51
N ARG A 132 12.96 12.67 -19.40
CA ARG A 132 13.54 12.60 -18.06
C ARG A 132 12.83 11.54 -17.23
N ALA A 133 13.60 10.66 -16.61
CA ALA A 133 13.06 9.74 -15.62
C ALA A 133 12.62 10.52 -14.37
N LEU A 134 11.51 10.10 -13.78
CA LEU A 134 11.13 10.56 -12.44
C LEU A 134 12.16 10.05 -11.43
N ARG A 135 12.45 10.86 -10.41
CA ARG A 135 13.31 10.43 -9.30
C ARG A 135 12.60 9.29 -8.56
N GLY A 136 13.26 8.16 -8.42
CA GLY A 136 12.76 7.06 -7.58
C GLY A 136 12.76 7.44 -6.11
N THR A 137 11.89 6.79 -5.33
CA THR A 137 11.76 7.01 -3.88
C THR A 137 12.55 5.97 -3.08
N LEU A 138 13.23 6.39 -2.03
CA LEU A 138 13.84 5.56 -1.00
C LEU A 138 13.00 5.58 0.29
N PRO A 139 13.11 4.56 1.16
CA PRO A 139 12.31 4.50 2.40
C PRO A 139 12.49 5.67 3.38
N HIS A 140 13.59 6.42 3.27
CA HIS A 140 13.89 7.59 4.10
C HIS A 140 13.59 8.92 3.38
N ASP A 141 13.09 8.88 2.15
CA ASP A 141 12.71 10.09 1.43
C ASP A 141 11.50 10.73 2.11
N ILE A 142 11.53 12.06 2.20
CA ILE A 142 10.38 12.84 2.66
C ILE A 142 9.41 12.90 1.48
N LEU A 143 8.30 12.17 1.58
CA LEU A 143 7.23 12.21 0.58
C LEU A 143 6.53 13.58 0.67
N ASP A 144 6.63 14.39 -0.39
CA ASP A 144 5.84 15.61 -0.49
C ASP A 144 4.38 15.25 -0.83
N THR A 145 3.45 16.10 -0.41
CA THR A 145 2.01 15.92 -0.63
C THR A 145 1.61 15.90 -2.11
N ALA A 146 2.47 16.40 -3.00
CA ALA A 146 2.31 16.33 -4.45
C ALA A 146 2.61 14.92 -5.04
N ASP A 147 3.27 14.03 -4.28
CA ASP A 147 3.61 12.66 -4.68
C ASP A 147 2.57 11.61 -4.20
N ARG A 148 1.41 12.04 -3.66
CA ARG A 148 0.32 11.16 -3.17
C ARG A 148 -0.82 10.95 -4.15
#